data_AF-A0A1V9XNR6-F1
#
_entry.id   AF-A0A1V9XNR6-F1
#
_cell.length_a   1.000
_cell.length_b   1.000
_cell.length_c   1.000
_cell.angle_alpha   90.00
_cell.angle_beta   90.00
_cell.angle_gamma   90.00
#
_symmetry.space_group_name_H-M   'P 1'
#
loop_
_entity.id
_entity.type
_entity.pdbx_description
1 polymer ?
#
loop_
_entity_poly.entity_id
_entity_poly.type
_entity_poly.pdbx_seq_one_letter_code
_entity_poly.pdbx_strand_id
1 'polypeptide(L)'
;MLLLEWDDELAATAQAHADLCSFDHDCPSCRRLGKFSSVGQNLCLDQTNAPNPQANWTACITRWFEEASLVRNSDIHPYRFVHNTGHFTQARTPTSEPLLNRPPISTGRLQTTTTNSI
;
A
#
# COMPACT_ATOMS: atom_id res chain seq x y z
N MET A 1 5.70 17.32 0.69
CA MET A 1 5.49 15.91 1.08
C MET A 1 4.38 15.92 2.11
N LEU A 2 3.27 15.23 1.87
CA LEU A 2 2.21 15.04 2.87
C LEU A 2 2.57 13.83 3.74
N LEU A 3 2.09 13.81 4.98
CA LEU A 3 2.25 12.68 5.89
C LEU A 3 1.07 11.73 5.66
N LEU A 4 1.37 10.42 5.57
CA LEU A 4 0.34 9.39 5.52
C LEU A 4 -0.30 9.25 6.90
N GLU A 5 -1.62 9.13 6.91
CA GLU A 5 -2.42 8.80 8.08
C GLU A 5 -3.10 7.45 7.90
N TRP A 6 -3.31 6.75 9.01
CA TRP A 6 -4.02 5.48 9.02
C TRP A 6 -5.52 5.67 8.81
N ASP A 7 -6.16 4.73 8.11
CA ASP A 7 -7.59 4.72 7.87
C ASP A 7 -8.17 3.33 8.12
N ASP A 8 -9.09 3.24 9.08
CA ASP A 8 -9.63 1.95 9.53
C ASP A 8 -10.48 1.23 8.47
N GLU A 9 -11.14 1.96 7.56
CA GLU A 9 -11.90 1.32 6.48
C GLU A 9 -10.98 0.71 5.43
N LEU A 10 -9.87 1.38 5.12
CA LEU A 10 -8.84 0.85 4.23
C LEU A 10 -8.19 -0.39 4.85
N ALA A 11 -7.89 -0.33 6.14
CA ALA A 11 -7.35 -1.47 6.88
C ALA A 11 -8.29 -2.67 6.89
N ALA A 12 -9.57 -2.46 7.18
CA ALA A 12 -10.58 -3.51 7.15
C ALA A 12 -10.74 -4.12 5.75
N THR A 13 -10.73 -3.29 4.70
CA THR A 13 -10.80 -3.74 3.30
C THR A 13 -9.58 -4.57 2.93
N ALA A 14 -8.38 -4.12 3.29
CA ALA A 14 -7.14 -4.85 3.05
C ALA A 14 -7.08 -6.18 3.80
N GLN A 15 -7.54 -6.22 5.06
CA GLN A 15 -7.64 -7.46 5.84
C GLN A 15 -8.62 -8.44 5.21
N ALA A 16 -9.81 -7.97 4.80
CA ALA A 16 -10.80 -8.81 4.12
C ALA A 16 -10.26 -9.41 2.81
N HIS A 17 -9.44 -8.67 2.08
CA HIS A 17 -8.74 -9.20 0.90
C HIS A 17 -7.66 -10.23 1.27
N ALA A 18 -6.84 -9.96 2.29
CA ALA A 18 -5.81 -10.90 2.76
C ALA A 18 -6.41 -12.23 3.25
N ASP A 19 -7.59 -12.20 3.86
CA ASP A 19 -8.30 -13.38 4.35
C ASP A 19 -8.75 -14.33 3.22
N LEU A 20 -8.82 -13.86 1.96
CA LEU A 20 -9.09 -14.71 0.80
C LEU A 20 -7.94 -15.67 0.49
N CYS A 21 -6.75 -15.46 1.08
CA CYS A 21 -5.55 -16.26 0.85
C CYS A 21 -5.17 -16.37 -0.65
N SER A 22 -5.49 -15.35 -1.45
CA SER A 22 -5.16 -15.26 -2.87
C SER A 22 -4.15 -14.15 -3.09
N PHE A 23 -2.98 -14.48 -3.65
CA PHE A 23 -1.96 -13.49 -3.97
C PHE A 23 -2.20 -12.91 -5.36
N ASP A 24 -3.25 -12.11 -5.49
CA ASP A 24 -3.60 -11.37 -6.69
C ASP A 24 -4.32 -10.08 -6.31
N HIS A 25 -4.19 -9.03 -7.13
CA HIS A 25 -4.91 -7.78 -6.88
C HIS A 25 -6.41 -7.98 -7.00
N ASP A 26 -7.18 -7.34 -6.11
CA ASP A 26 -8.63 -7.29 -6.28
C ASP A 26 -9.06 -6.24 -7.32
N CYS A 27 -10.32 -6.37 -7.72
CA CYS A 27 -10.91 -5.45 -8.68
C CYS A 27 -10.95 -4.01 -8.11
N PRO A 28 -10.71 -2.96 -8.93
CA PRO A 28 -10.70 -1.59 -8.41
C PRO A 28 -12.00 -1.15 -7.71
N SER A 29 -13.15 -1.64 -8.16
CA SER A 29 -14.45 -1.37 -7.51
C SER A 29 -14.65 -2.15 -6.22
N CYS A 30 -13.92 -3.26 -6.01
CA CYS A 30 -14.02 -4.12 -4.84
C CYS A 30 -13.43 -3.45 -3.60
N ARG A 31 -12.35 -2.66 -3.77
CA ARG A 31 -11.67 -1.89 -2.71
C ARG A 31 -12.04 -0.42 -2.64
N ARG A 32 -13.07 0.00 -3.39
CA ARG A 32 -13.46 1.42 -3.43
C ARG A 32 -14.25 1.78 -2.17
N LEU A 33 -13.82 2.83 -1.49
CA LEU A 33 -14.53 3.44 -0.38
C LEU A 33 -15.15 4.76 -0.81
N GLY A 34 -16.32 5.11 -0.27
CA GLY A 34 -17.07 6.30 -0.70
C GLY A 34 -16.30 7.62 -0.56
N LYS A 35 -15.38 7.70 0.41
CA LYS A 35 -14.53 8.86 0.68
C LYS A 35 -13.32 9.01 -0.25
N PHE A 36 -13.01 7.99 -1.06
CA PHE A 36 -11.89 8.03 -2.01
C PHE A 36 -12.39 7.83 -3.45
N SER A 37 -11.88 8.63 -4.39
CA SER A 37 -12.20 8.47 -5.81
C SER A 37 -11.65 7.15 -6.38
N SER A 38 -10.52 6.69 -5.86
CA SER A 38 -9.92 5.38 -6.11
C SER A 38 -9.00 5.00 -4.94
N VAL A 39 -8.63 3.72 -4.85
CA VAL A 39 -7.76 3.17 -3.79
C VAL A 39 -6.69 2.32 -4.46
N GLY A 40 -5.40 2.61 -4.21
CA GLY A 40 -4.27 1.76 -4.64
C GLY A 40 -4.08 0.52 -3.77
N GLN A 41 -3.17 -0.37 -4.14
CA GLN A 41 -2.94 -1.61 -3.39
C GLN A 41 -1.50 -2.09 -3.60
N ASN A 42 -0.80 -2.36 -2.50
CA ASN A 42 0.44 -3.11 -2.49
C ASN A 42 0.18 -4.46 -1.84
N LEU A 43 0.68 -5.53 -2.45
CA LEU A 43 0.61 -6.88 -1.89
C LEU A 43 2.00 -7.33 -1.45
N CYS A 44 2.04 -8.20 -0.46
CA CYS A 44 3.27 -8.90 -0.08
C CYS A 44 2.93 -10.34 0.29
N LEU A 45 3.76 -11.26 -0.19
CA LEU A 45 3.77 -12.64 0.22
C LEU A 45 5.15 -12.95 0.79
N ASP A 46 5.18 -13.48 2.02
CA ASP A 46 6.39 -13.98 2.64
C ASP A 46 6.15 -15.44 3.03
N GLN A 47 6.99 -16.33 2.50
CA GLN A 47 6.87 -17.77 2.69
C GLN A 47 8.01 -18.26 3.56
N THR A 48 7.70 -19.14 4.51
CA THR A 48 8.70 -19.71 5.40
C THR A 48 8.30 -21.13 5.81
N ASN A 49 9.30 -21.95 6.11
CA ASN A 49 9.14 -23.29 6.68
C ASN A 49 9.25 -23.28 8.21
N ALA A 50 9.36 -22.10 8.83
CA ALA A 50 9.47 -21.99 10.28
C ALA A 50 8.19 -22.49 10.96
N PRO A 51 8.30 -23.24 12.08
CA PRO A 51 7.14 -23.58 12.88
C PRO A 51 6.54 -22.30 13.47
N ASN A 52 5.22 -22.13 13.30
CA ASN A 52 4.46 -20.93 13.71
C ASN A 52 4.95 -19.61 13.06
N PRO A 53 4.79 -19.46 11.72
CA PRO A 53 5.27 -18.29 11.01
C PRO A 53 4.62 -17.01 11.55
N GLN A 54 5.45 -16.01 11.83
CA GLN A 54 4.99 -14.66 12.16
C GLN A 54 5.15 -13.76 10.94
N ALA A 55 4.21 -12.84 10.74
CA ALA A 55 4.25 -11.91 9.62
C ALA A 55 5.47 -10.97 9.73
N ASN A 56 6.34 -11.01 8.73
CA ASN A 56 7.52 -10.15 8.65
C ASN A 56 7.23 -8.86 7.86
N TRP A 57 6.52 -7.94 8.50
CA TRP A 57 6.14 -6.65 7.91
C TRP A 57 7.35 -5.83 7.44
N THR A 58 8.44 -5.87 8.20
CA THR A 58 9.68 -5.17 7.86
C THR A 58 10.22 -5.66 6.52
N ALA A 59 10.25 -6.97 6.27
CA ALA A 59 10.70 -7.51 4.99
C ALA A 59 9.80 -7.08 3.83
N CYS A 60 8.48 -7.15 4.00
CA CYS A 60 7.52 -6.70 2.99
C CYS A 60 7.70 -5.24 2.59
N ILE A 61 7.72 -4.35 3.59
CA ILE A 61 7.88 -2.90 3.37
C ILE A 61 9.26 -2.63 2.77
N THR A 62 10.31 -3.28 3.26
CA THR A 62 11.67 -3.11 2.70
C THR A 62 11.71 -3.46 1.22
N ARG A 63 11.13 -4.60 0.80
CA ARG A 63 11.08 -5.01 -0.61
C ARG A 63 10.36 -3.97 -1.48
N TRP A 64 9.25 -3.39 -1.00
CA TRP A 64 8.57 -2.31 -1.71
C TRP A 64 9.47 -1.08 -1.87
N PHE A 65 10.26 -0.72 -0.85
CA PHE A 65 11.13 0.46 -0.89
C PHE A 65 12.42 0.24 -1.70
N GLU A 66 12.94 -0.98 -1.78
CA GLU A 66 14.14 -1.32 -2.55
C GLU A 66 13.95 -1.10 -4.07
N GLU A 67 12.69 -1.13 -4.55
CA GLU A 67 12.35 -0.77 -5.93
C GLU A 67 12.74 0.67 -6.30
N ALA A 68 13.00 1.55 -5.33
CA ALA A 68 13.52 2.89 -5.57
C ALA A 68 14.76 2.90 -6.48
N SER A 69 15.60 1.86 -6.34
CA SER A 69 16.82 1.68 -7.15
C SER A 69 16.54 1.41 -8.64
N LEU A 70 15.32 0.97 -8.97
CA LEU A 70 14.88 0.63 -10.32
C LEU A 70 14.11 1.77 -11.00
N VAL A 71 13.69 2.79 -10.25
CA VAL A 71 12.93 3.92 -10.77
C VAL A 71 13.80 4.82 -11.62
N ARG A 72 13.34 5.10 -12.85
CA ARG A 72 13.98 6.08 -13.72
C ARG A 72 13.19 7.38 -13.73
N ASN A 73 13.85 8.50 -13.97
CA ASN A 73 13.19 9.81 -14.08
C ASN A 73 12.09 9.82 -15.16
N SER A 74 12.27 9.06 -16.23
CA SER A 74 11.29 8.90 -17.32
C SER A 74 10.00 8.19 -16.89
N ASP A 75 10.02 7.45 -15.77
CA ASP A 75 8.87 6.72 -15.25
C ASP A 75 7.99 7.60 -14.33
N ILE A 76 8.50 8.76 -13.91
CA ILE A 76 7.82 9.71 -12.99
C ILE A 76 7.18 10.88 -13.75
N HIS A 77 7.82 11.35 -14.84
CA HIS A 77 7.40 12.57 -15.55
C HIS A 77 7.37 12.38 -17.08
N PRO A 78 6.18 12.16 -17.69
CA PRO A 78 4.90 11.84 -17.04
C PRO A 78 4.97 10.49 -16.33
N TYR A 79 4.11 10.27 -15.35
CA TYR A 79 4.07 8.98 -14.66
C TYR A 79 3.73 7.88 -15.66
N ARG A 80 4.51 6.79 -15.62
CA ARG A 80 4.26 5.58 -16.38
C ARG A 80 4.36 4.41 -15.43
N PHE A 81 3.28 3.64 -15.34
CA PHE A 81 3.31 2.42 -14.55
C PHE A 81 4.35 1.46 -15.12
N VAL A 82 5.27 1.05 -14.25
CA VAL A 82 6.23 -0.02 -14.50
C VAL A 82 6.07 -1.02 -13.38
N HIS A 83 5.78 -2.27 -13.75
CA HIS A 83 5.43 -3.33 -12.81
C HIS A 83 6.44 -3.48 -11.66
N ASN A 84 7.74 -3.43 -11.97
CA ASN A 84 8.82 -3.62 -10.99
C ASN A 84 9.09 -2.41 -10.08
N THR A 85 8.37 -1.31 -10.26
CA THR A 85 8.52 -0.09 -9.44
C THR A 85 7.20 0.39 -8.86
N GLY A 86 6.13 -0.38 -9.05
CA GLY A 86 4.77 0.01 -8.68
C GLY A 86 4.64 0.20 -7.17
N HIS A 87 5.27 -0.65 -6.36
CA HIS A 87 5.13 -0.58 -4.91
C HIS A 87 5.80 0.66 -4.33
N PHE A 88 7.02 0.97 -4.79
CA PHE A 88 7.72 2.19 -4.34
C PHE A 88 7.04 3.46 -4.83
N THR A 89 6.68 3.50 -6.11
CA THR A 89 6.03 4.69 -6.68
C THR A 89 4.69 4.95 -6.01
N GLN A 90 3.94 3.91 -5.64
CA GLN A 90 2.74 4.03 -4.81
C GLN A 90 3.03 4.65 -3.44
N ALA A 91 4.03 4.13 -2.72
CA ALA A 91 4.38 4.59 -1.37
C ALA A 91 4.89 6.05 -1.32
N ARG A 92 5.45 6.55 -2.43
CA ARG A 92 5.95 7.93 -2.55
C ARG A 92 4.87 8.95 -2.94
N THR A 93 3.73 8.52 -3.47
CA THR A 93 2.81 9.43 -4.16
C THR A 93 2.20 10.46 -3.19
N PRO A 94 2.29 11.78 -3.46
CA PRO A 94 1.95 12.82 -2.47
C PRO A 94 0.45 13.04 -2.21
N THR A 95 -0.46 12.27 -2.79
CA THR A 95 -1.89 12.64 -2.89
C THR A 95 -2.76 12.25 -1.69
N SER A 96 -2.16 12.00 -0.52
CA SER A 96 -2.92 11.81 0.73
C SER A 96 -3.33 13.16 1.33
N GLU A 97 -4.55 13.61 1.03
CA GLU A 97 -5.20 14.78 1.68
C GLU A 97 -5.15 14.67 3.22
N PRO A 98 -4.87 15.76 3.97
CA PRO A 98 -4.77 15.72 5.42
C PRO A 98 -6.15 15.81 6.08
N LEU A 99 -6.54 14.82 6.90
CA LEU A 99 -7.71 14.91 7.78
C LEU A 99 -7.25 15.23 9.20
N LEU A 100 -7.42 16.49 9.62
CA LEU A 100 -6.99 16.94 10.96
C LEU A 100 -7.75 16.27 12.12
N ASN A 101 -6.98 16.01 13.20
CA ASN A 101 -7.32 15.91 14.63
C ASN A 101 -7.86 14.57 15.21
N ARG A 102 -7.01 13.84 15.98
CA ARG A 102 -7.18 13.51 17.44
C ARG A 102 -6.02 12.67 18.05
N PRO A 103 -5.87 12.59 19.41
CA PRO A 103 -4.65 12.17 20.14
C PRO A 103 -4.60 10.64 20.47
N PRO A 104 -3.50 10.12 21.09
CA PRO A 104 -2.89 8.84 20.70
C PRO A 104 -3.45 7.63 21.44
N ILE A 105 -3.66 6.52 20.72
CA ILE A 105 -3.77 5.19 21.34
C ILE A 105 -2.95 4.17 20.54
N SER A 106 -2.28 3.33 21.31
CA SER A 106 -1.31 2.32 20.98
C SER A 106 -1.73 1.31 19.91
N THR A 107 -0.70 0.73 19.28
CA THR A 107 -0.66 -0.52 18.51
C THR A 107 -0.84 -0.40 17.00
N GLY A 108 0.32 -0.41 16.32
CA GLY A 108 0.56 -1.35 15.23
C GLY A 108 0.01 -1.01 13.84
N ARG A 109 0.97 -0.87 12.92
CA ARG A 109 0.88 -1.20 11.48
C ARG A 109 0.43 -0.04 10.58
N LEU A 110 1.20 0.17 9.50
CA LEU A 110 1.04 1.20 8.48
C LEU A 110 0.58 0.53 7.18
N GLN A 111 -0.43 1.10 6.52
CA GLN A 111 -0.83 0.74 5.15
C GLN A 111 -0.81 2.00 4.31
N THR A 112 -0.04 1.96 3.23
CA THR A 112 0.18 3.09 2.31
C THR A 112 -0.93 3.11 1.26
N THR A 113 -1.66 4.22 1.18
CA THR A 113 -2.62 4.54 0.13
C THR A 113 -1.98 5.44 -0.92
N THR A 114 -2.37 5.31 -2.19
CA THR A 114 -2.73 6.43 -3.08
C THR A 114 -3.17 5.91 -4.45
N THR A 115 -3.62 6.82 -5.29
CA THR A 115 -4.36 6.62 -6.53
C THR A 115 -3.46 6.62 -7.76
N ASN A 116 -3.79 5.85 -8.79
CA ASN A 116 -3.65 6.27 -10.19
C ASN A 116 -4.60 5.47 -11.07
N SER A 117 -5.62 6.16 -11.58
CA SER A 117 -6.31 5.78 -12.82
C SER A 117 -5.46 6.31 -13.96
N ILE A 118 -4.90 5.43 -14.82
CA ILE A 118 -5.27 5.19 -16.23
C ILE A 118 -4.72 3.81 -16.59
#